data_AF-A0A522C635-F1
#
_entry.id   AF-A0A522C635-F1
#
_cell.length_a   1.000
_cell.length_b   1.000
_cell.length_c   1.000
_cell.angle_alpha   90.00
_cell.angle_beta   90.00
_cell.angle_gamma   90.00
#
_symmetry.space_group_name_H-M   'P 1'
#
loop_
_entity.id
_entity.type
_entity.pdbx_description
1 polymer ?
#
loop_
_entity_poly.entity_id
_entity_poly.type
_entity_poly.pdbx_seq_one_letter_code
_entity_poly.pdbx_strand_id
1 'polypeptide(L)' 'EVSWDEALDYVASKLKEIKGKHGPDSIAGLSSARCTTEENYLFQKFMRAGIGTNNVDHCARL' A
#
# COMPACT_ATOMS: atom_id res chain seq x y z
N GLU A 1 -13.46 -6.45 17.46
CA GLU A 1 -12.91 -7.39 16.46
C GLU A 1 -13.84 -7.39 15.26
N VAL A 2 -13.32 -7.57 14.05
CA VAL A 2 -14.07 -7.52 12.79
C VAL A 2 -13.59 -8.63 11.85
N SER A 3 -14.38 -9.01 10.86
CA SER A 3 -13.95 -9.98 9.86
C SER A 3 -12.88 -9.39 8.93
N TRP A 4 -12.13 -10.26 8.27
CA TRP A 4 -11.17 -9.85 7.24
C TRP A 4 -11.83 -9.11 6.08
N ASP A 5 -13.00 -9.58 5.63
CA ASP A 5 -13.72 -8.97 4.51
C ASP A 5 -14.12 -7.53 4.84
N GLU A 6 -14.69 -7.32 6.04
CA GLU A 6 -15.09 -5.98 6.50
C GLU A 6 -13.89 -5.03 6.61
N ALA A 7 -12.78 -5.50 7.18
CA ALA A 7 -11.57 -4.70 7.33
C ALA A 7 -10.96 -4.32 5.97
N LEU A 8 -10.87 -5.27 5.04
CA LEU A 8 -10.28 -5.04 3.72
C LEU A 8 -11.15 -4.13 2.86
N ASP A 9 -12.47 -4.30 2.87
CA ASP A 9 -13.41 -3.42 2.15
C ASP A 9 -13.34 -1.99 2.68
N TYR A 10 -13.29 -1.83 4.00
CA TYR A 10 -13.14 -0.52 4.62
C TYR A 10 -11.84 0.17 4.15
N VAL A 11 -10.70 -0.51 4.26
CA VAL A 11 -9.39 0.04 3.84
C VAL A 11 -9.37 0.37 2.35
N ALA A 12 -9.88 -0.52 1.50
CA ALA A 12 -9.94 -0.30 0.07
C ALA A 12 -10.81 0.92 -0.28
N SER A 13 -11.94 1.11 0.40
CA SER A 13 -12.81 2.27 0.21
C SER A 13 -12.08 3.58 0.55
N LYS A 14 -11.32 3.60 1.65
CA LYS A 14 -10.59 4.78 2.11
C LYS A 14 -9.40 5.11 1.23
N LEU A 15 -8.65 4.11 0.77
CA LEU A 15 -7.56 4.32 -0.19
C LEU A 15 -8.08 4.87 -1.52
N LYS A 16 -9.22 4.37 -2.02
CA LYS A 16 -9.86 4.91 -3.23
C LYS A 16 -10.34 6.36 -3.04
N GLU A 17 -10.95 6.66 -1.89
CA GLU A 17 -11.41 8.01 -1.54
C GLU A 17 -10.23 9.00 -1.50
N ILE A 18 -9.16 8.67 -0.79
CA ILE A 18 -7.95 9.50 -0.67
C ILE A 18 -7.32 9.70 -2.05
N LYS A 19 -7.11 8.63 -2.81
CA LYS A 19 -6.56 8.68 -4.17
C LYS A 19 -7.41 9.57 -5.09
N GLY A 20 -8.74 9.48 -5.00
CA GLY A 20 -9.66 10.29 -5.81
C GLY A 20 -9.63 11.77 -5.45
N LYS A 21 -9.46 12.12 -4.17
CA LYS A 21 -9.45 13.52 -3.70
C LYS A 21 -8.09 14.21 -3.82
N HIS A 22 -7.01 13.47 -3.60
CA HIS A 22 -5.66 14.04 -3.43
C HIS A 22 -4.64 13.49 -4.45
N GLY A 23 -5.05 12.59 -5.33
CA GLY A 23 -4.17 11.92 -6.28
C GLY A 23 -3.46 10.70 -5.67
N PRO A 24 -2.81 9.85 -6.50
CA PRO A 24 -2.15 8.63 -6.02
C PRO A 24 -0.93 8.91 -5.14
N ASP A 25 -0.22 10.01 -5.37
CA ASP A 25 1.00 10.36 -4.63
C ASP A 25 0.74 10.86 -3.21
N SER A 26 -0.52 11.03 -2.81
CA SER A 26 -0.87 11.29 -1.41
C SER A 26 -0.81 10.03 -0.53
N ILE A 27 -0.50 8.87 -1.09
CA ILE A 27 -0.38 7.60 -0.39
C ILE A 27 1.09 7.15 -0.46
N ALA A 28 1.64 6.68 0.66
CA ALA A 28 2.98 6.13 0.75
C ALA A 28 2.96 4.74 1.37
N GLY A 29 3.93 3.90 0.99
CA GLY A 29 4.07 2.54 1.48
C GLY A 29 5.45 2.29 2.08
N LEU A 30 5.50 1.58 3.21
CA LEU A 30 6.74 1.15 3.86
C LEU A 30 6.84 -0.37 3.85
N SER A 31 7.85 -0.89 3.16
CA SER A 31 8.17 -2.32 3.11
C SER A 31 9.26 -2.70 4.13
N SER A 32 9.45 -4.00 4.34
CA SER A 32 10.21 -4.54 5.47
C SER A 32 11.30 -5.50 5.02
N ALA A 33 12.49 -5.36 5.63
CA ALA A 33 13.60 -6.28 5.49
C ALA A 33 13.33 -7.65 6.15
N ARG A 34 12.26 -7.75 6.95
CA ARG A 34 11.80 -9.02 7.56
C ARG A 34 10.84 -9.79 6.66
N CYS A 35 10.39 -9.20 5.55
CA CYS A 35 9.58 -9.86 4.53
C CYS A 35 10.47 -10.50 3.47
N THR A 36 9.93 -11.47 2.73
CA THR A 36 10.63 -12.08 1.59
C THR A 36 10.73 -11.12 0.41
N THR A 37 11.59 -11.45 -0.55
CA THR A 37 11.72 -10.67 -1.79
C THR A 37 10.41 -10.69 -2.58
N GLU A 38 9.70 -11.82 -2.59
CA GLU A 38 8.42 -12.01 -3.26
C GLU A 38 7.32 -11.16 -2.62
N GLU A 39 7.26 -11.09 -1.29
CA GLU A 39 6.32 -10.24 -0.56
C GLU A 39 6.60 -8.75 -0.84
N ASN A 40 7.87 -8.35 -0.80
CA ASN A 40 8.28 -6.99 -1.14
C ASN A 40 7.98 -6.69 -2.62
N TYR A 41 8.09 -7.68 -3.52
CA TYR A 41 7.70 -7.55 -4.92
C TYR A 41 6.19 -7.33 -5.09
N LEU A 42 5.36 -8.08 -4.38
CA LEU A 42 3.92 -7.89 -4.39
C LEU A 42 3.53 -6.51 -3.85
N PHE A 43 4.17 -6.07 -2.77
CA PHE A 43 3.93 -4.75 -2.17
C PHE A 43 4.26 -3.62 -3.15
N GLN A 44 5.44 -3.62 -3.76
CA GLN A 44 5.80 -2.59 -4.74
C GLN A 44 4.89 -2.64 -5.97
N LYS A 45 4.44 -3.83 -6.40
CA LYS A 45 3.48 -3.96 -7.51
C LYS A 45 2.12 -3.36 -7.13
N PHE A 46 1.63 -3.61 -5.93
CA PHE A 46 0.40 -3.00 -5.43
C PHE A 46 0.50 -1.47 -5.41
N MET A 47 1.59 -0.92 -4.87
CA MET A 47 1.78 0.53 -4.80
C MET A 47 1.93 1.18 -6.19
N ARG A 48 2.74 0.59 -7.08
CA ARG A 48 3.04 1.18 -8.39
C ARG A 48 1.96 0.94 -9.43
N ALA A 49 1.42 -0.28 -9.51
CA ALA A 49 0.43 -0.64 -10.53
C ALA A 49 -1.02 -0.50 -10.01
N GLY A 50 -1.28 -0.82 -8.75
CA GLY A 50 -2.62 -0.72 -8.16
C GLY A 50 -2.95 0.71 -7.70
N ILE A 51 -2.13 1.27 -6.80
CA ILE A 51 -2.31 2.63 -6.31
C ILE A 51 -1.88 3.65 -7.36
N GLY A 52 -0.79 3.40 -8.09
CA GLY A 52 -0.31 4.31 -9.14
C GLY A 52 0.72 5.32 -8.64
N THR A 53 1.44 5.02 -7.55
CA THR A 53 2.47 5.91 -6.99
C THR A 53 3.81 5.19 -6.88
N ASN A 54 4.89 5.98 -6.97
CA ASN A 54 6.25 5.53 -6.73
C ASN A 54 6.73 5.79 -5.29
N ASN A 55 5.85 6.32 -4.42
CA ASN A 55 6.12 6.63 -3.02
C ASN A 55 6.19 5.35 -2.17
N VAL A 56 7.30 4.63 -2.32
CA VAL A 56 7.59 3.37 -1.62
C VAL A 56 8.97 3.48 -1.00
N ASP A 57 9.07 3.15 0.28
CA ASP A 57 10.34 3.10 1.00
C ASP A 57 10.48 1.77 1.76
N HIS A 58 11.68 1.46 2.22
CA HIS A 58 12.05 0.17 2.80
C HIS A 58 12.88 0.36 4.07
N CYS A 59 12.61 -0.40 5.12
CA CYS A 59 13.22 -0.16 6.44
C CYS A 59 14.76 -0.28 6.49
N ALA A 60 15.40 -0.95 5.52
CA ALA A 60 16.87 -0.97 5.39
C ALA A 60 17.48 0.35 4.84
N ARG A 61 16.67 1.37 4.58
CA ARG A 61 17.11 2.74 4.24
C ARG A 61 17.14 3.69 5.45
N LEU A 62 16.74 3.21 6.63
CA LEU A 62 16.92 3.85 7.94
C LEU A 62 18.14 3.23 8.65
#